data_AF-A0A6J4UK83-F1
#
_entry.id   AF-A0A6J4UK83-F1
#
_cell.length_a   1.000
_cell.length_b   1.000
_cell.length_c   1.000
_cell.angle_alpha   90.00
_cell.angle_beta   90.00
_cell.angle_gamma   90.00
#
_symmetry.space_group_name_H-M   'P 1'
#
loop_
_entity.id
_entity.type
_entity.pdbx_description
1 polymer ?
#
loop_
_entity_poly.entity_id
_entity_poly.type
_entity_poly.pdbx_seq_one_letter_code
_entity_poly.pdbx_strand_id
1 'polypeptide(L)'
;MTLICKKSRLPAALPALFVDAGLRIGRMGYQEKSMISCPRCLHQNVETATHCKVCQTSLSMTSFCPNCGASMPQEATFCGQCGVKLGQTVGVSSQAPSAPELPTLPDLEPPNTLFDLEQLAAKLEPPTRAGESIAELTLPPLPATSYVSKPTPAGGPQTQLQRQAAAHLLHVHSGTTIALPLTLSMIHIGKQNEQLPPDVDVAGFPHSEVVSRIHANIRLEADSFFIEDIGSANGTYINHTFLPPGNRHRLRHGDRIALGKGDLVSFLFQMD
;
A
#
# COMPACT_ATOMS: atom_id res chain seq x y z
N MET A 1 -19.72 -27.69 -55.81
CA MET A 1 -20.20 -26.68 -56.78
C MET A 1 -20.36 -25.37 -56.01
N THR A 2 -19.27 -24.64 -55.76
CA THR A 2 -18.61 -23.66 -56.65
C THR A 2 -19.52 -22.46 -56.93
N LEU A 3 -19.24 -21.33 -56.28
CA LEU A 3 -19.57 -20.01 -56.81
C LEU A 3 -18.37 -19.07 -56.55
N ILE A 4 -17.57 -18.96 -57.60
CA ILE A 4 -16.48 -18.01 -57.80
C ILE A 4 -17.00 -16.91 -58.75
N CYS A 5 -16.58 -15.67 -58.48
CA CYS A 5 -16.45 -14.51 -59.38
C CYS A 5 -17.67 -13.90 -60.09
N LYS A 6 -17.79 -12.58 -59.93
CA LYS A 6 -17.48 -11.57 -60.98
C LYS A 6 -17.18 -10.23 -60.27
N LYS A 7 -15.94 -9.73 -60.20
CA LYS A 7 -15.12 -9.01 -61.21
C LYS A 7 -15.81 -7.76 -61.78
N SER A 8 -15.33 -6.57 -61.38
CA SER A 8 -15.16 -5.44 -62.31
C SER A 8 -14.26 -4.37 -61.69
N ARG A 9 -13.26 -3.96 -62.48
CA ARG A 9 -12.13 -3.08 -62.16
C ARG A 9 -12.48 -1.60 -62.37
N LEU A 10 -11.76 -0.76 -61.61
CA LEU A 10 -11.26 0.62 -61.80
C LEU A 10 -11.44 1.29 -63.19
N PRO A 11 -11.49 2.64 -63.21
CA PRO A 11 -10.30 3.47 -63.55
C PRO A 11 -10.13 4.66 -62.58
N ALA A 12 -8.93 5.02 -62.09
CA ALA A 12 -7.78 5.72 -62.70
C ALA A 12 -7.90 7.27 -62.79
N ALA A 13 -6.93 7.94 -62.14
CA ALA A 13 -6.30 9.25 -62.41
C ALA A 13 -7.00 10.59 -62.01
N LEU A 14 -6.44 11.23 -60.96
CA LEU A 14 -5.81 12.58 -60.83
C LEU A 14 -6.17 13.70 -61.86
N PRO A 15 -6.16 15.01 -61.50
CA PRO A 15 -5.00 15.67 -60.86
C PRO A 15 -5.27 16.75 -59.80
N ALA A 16 -4.18 17.11 -59.11
CA ALA A 16 -4.06 18.19 -58.14
C ALA A 16 -4.02 19.57 -58.80
N LEU A 17 -4.63 20.59 -58.16
CA LEU A 17 -4.20 21.99 -58.25
C LEU A 17 -4.49 22.72 -56.92
N PHE A 18 -3.48 23.48 -56.50
CA PHE A 18 -3.39 24.43 -55.38
C PHE A 18 -4.51 25.48 -55.36
N VAL A 19 -4.89 25.99 -54.17
CA VAL A 19 -4.85 27.43 -53.77
C VAL A 19 -4.90 27.53 -52.23
N ASP A 20 -3.91 28.19 -51.64
CA ASP A 20 -3.88 28.68 -50.25
C ASP A 20 -4.98 29.71 -49.96
N ALA A 21 -5.74 29.51 -48.89
CA ALA A 21 -6.44 30.58 -48.18
C ALA A 21 -6.64 30.18 -46.71
N GLY A 22 -6.07 30.99 -45.83
CA GLY A 22 -5.86 30.63 -44.43
C GLY A 22 -7.13 30.41 -43.62
N LEU A 23 -7.08 29.37 -42.79
CA LEU A 23 -7.83 29.34 -41.55
C LEU A 23 -6.89 28.90 -40.44
N ARG A 24 -6.47 29.88 -39.63
CA ARG A 24 -5.75 29.68 -38.38
C ARG A 24 -6.67 28.93 -37.41
N ILE A 25 -6.65 27.61 -37.46
CA ILE A 25 -7.17 26.80 -36.36
C ILE A 25 -5.97 26.50 -35.48
N GLY A 26 -5.89 27.22 -34.37
CA GLY A 26 -4.84 27.04 -33.38
C GLY A 26 -4.78 25.58 -32.94
N ARG A 27 -3.63 24.94 -33.18
CA ARG A 27 -3.18 23.80 -32.38
C ARG A 27 -3.05 24.30 -30.94
N MET A 28 -4.12 24.23 -30.16
CA MET A 28 -4.00 24.20 -28.71
C MET A 28 -3.29 22.89 -28.39
N GLY A 29 -1.98 22.99 -28.17
CA GLY A 29 -1.19 21.92 -27.62
C GLY A 29 -1.83 21.48 -26.31
N TYR A 30 -2.49 20.33 -26.33
CA TYR A 30 -2.66 19.53 -25.13
C TYR A 30 -1.25 19.13 -24.73
N GLN A 31 -0.65 19.89 -23.81
CA GLN A 31 0.51 19.46 -23.05
C GLN A 31 0.16 18.07 -22.51
N GLU A 32 0.89 17.05 -22.95
CA GLU A 32 0.85 15.73 -22.31
C GLU A 32 1.07 15.97 -20.83
N LYS A 33 0.03 15.74 -20.04
CA LYS A 33 0.07 15.92 -18.58
C LYS A 33 0.87 14.74 -18.06
N SER A 34 2.18 14.86 -18.15
CA SER A 34 3.11 13.85 -17.68
C SER A 34 2.81 13.59 -16.19
N MET A 35 2.51 12.33 -15.85
CA MET A 35 2.00 11.92 -14.54
C MET A 35 3.09 11.14 -13.79
N ILE A 36 3.36 11.53 -12.55
CA ILE A 36 4.28 10.83 -11.65
C ILE A 36 3.51 10.03 -10.60
N SER A 37 3.88 8.76 -10.39
CA SER A 37 3.30 7.92 -9.36
C SER A 37 4.00 8.15 -8.02
N CYS A 38 3.22 8.34 -6.96
CA CYS A 38 3.79 8.47 -5.61
C CYS A 38 4.44 7.15 -5.17
N PRO A 39 5.71 7.16 -4.71
CA PRO A 39 6.38 5.92 -4.28
C PRO A 39 5.82 5.33 -2.98
N ARG A 40 5.02 6.08 -2.21
CA ARG A 40 4.47 5.63 -0.93
C ARG A 40 3.09 4.98 -1.06
N CYS A 41 2.19 5.56 -1.85
CA CYS A 41 0.81 5.08 -1.97
C CYS A 41 0.39 4.75 -3.41
N LEU A 42 1.32 4.81 -4.37
CA LEU A 42 1.10 4.60 -5.81
C LEU A 42 0.06 5.52 -6.46
N HIS A 43 -0.44 6.52 -5.73
CA HIS A 43 -1.36 7.51 -6.27
C HIS A 43 -0.69 8.33 -7.38
N GLN A 44 -1.34 8.48 -8.53
CA GLN A 44 -0.85 9.28 -9.66
C GLN A 44 -1.04 10.78 -9.42
N ASN A 45 0.05 11.53 -9.49
CA ASN A 45 0.07 12.99 -9.36
C ASN A 45 0.57 13.59 -10.67
N VAL A 46 0.32 14.88 -10.87
CA VAL A 46 0.94 15.61 -11.98
C VAL A 46 2.45 15.71 -11.73
N GLU A 47 3.28 15.67 -12.77
CA GLU A 47 4.75 15.72 -12.61
C GLU A 47 5.27 16.97 -11.91
N THR A 48 4.53 18.08 -11.97
CA THR A 48 4.86 19.31 -11.24
C THR A 48 4.44 19.29 -9.77
N ALA A 49 3.78 18.22 -9.30
CA ALA A 49 3.37 18.10 -7.91
C ALA A 49 4.60 17.94 -7.02
N THR A 50 4.76 18.84 -6.04
CA THR A 50 5.83 18.75 -5.05
C THR A 50 5.50 17.77 -3.93
N HIS A 51 4.22 17.47 -3.73
CA HIS A 51 3.69 16.57 -2.69
C HIS A 51 2.55 15.73 -3.24
N CYS A 52 2.41 14.50 -2.73
CA CYS A 52 1.31 13.62 -3.09
C CYS A 52 -0.01 14.11 -2.49
N LYS A 53 -1.06 14.22 -3.30
CA LYS A 53 -2.37 14.70 -2.83
C LYS A 53 -3.09 13.77 -1.85
N VAL A 54 -2.66 12.50 -1.76
CA VAL A 54 -3.29 11.47 -0.91
C VAL A 54 -2.49 11.28 0.37
N CYS A 55 -1.19 11.02 0.28
CA CYS A 55 -0.35 10.69 1.43
C CYS A 55 0.65 11.80 1.82
N GLN A 56 0.58 12.96 1.15
CA GLN A 56 1.44 14.15 1.39
C GLN A 56 2.95 13.91 1.25
N THR A 57 3.37 12.75 0.75
CA THR A 57 4.78 12.43 0.49
C THR A 57 5.36 13.36 -0.55
N SER A 58 6.54 13.93 -0.29
CA SER A 58 7.23 14.80 -1.26
C SER A 58 7.56 14.01 -2.53
N LEU A 59 7.15 14.54 -3.67
CA LEU A 59 7.38 13.97 -5.01
C LEU A 59 8.47 14.73 -5.78
N SER A 60 8.93 15.85 -5.22
CA SER A 60 10.00 16.66 -5.78
C SER A 60 11.31 15.88 -5.75
N MET A 61 11.75 15.39 -6.91
CA MET A 61 13.12 14.93 -7.16
C MET A 61 13.65 13.84 -6.22
N THR A 62 12.93 12.72 -6.18
CA THR A 62 13.42 11.50 -5.53
C THR A 62 14.25 10.68 -6.52
N SER A 63 15.54 10.54 -6.25
CA SER A 63 16.39 9.49 -6.81
C SER A 63 16.31 8.23 -5.93
N PHE A 64 16.61 7.05 -6.48
CA PHE A 64 16.63 5.82 -5.70
C PHE A 64 18.06 5.34 -5.51
N CYS A 65 18.38 4.85 -4.32
CA CYS A 65 19.68 4.28 -4.03
C CYS A 65 19.88 2.99 -4.83
N PRO A 66 20.93 2.88 -5.67
CA PRO A 66 21.18 1.67 -6.45
C PRO A 66 21.58 0.47 -5.59
N ASN A 67 21.97 0.69 -4.33
CA ASN A 67 22.37 -0.39 -3.41
C ASN A 67 21.19 -0.94 -2.59
N CYS A 68 20.30 -0.08 -2.09
CA CYS A 68 19.24 -0.50 -1.16
C CYS A 68 17.82 -0.11 -1.57
N GLY A 69 17.62 0.61 -2.68
CA GLY A 69 16.31 1.04 -3.17
C GLY A 69 15.66 2.19 -2.39
N ALA A 70 16.32 2.72 -1.36
CA ALA A 70 15.79 3.84 -0.58
C ALA A 70 15.69 5.13 -1.43
N SER A 71 14.61 5.88 -1.24
CA SER A 71 14.41 7.22 -1.83
C SER A 71 15.39 8.23 -1.23
N MET A 72 16.05 9.02 -2.08
CA MET A 72 17.01 10.06 -1.69
C MET A 72 16.87 11.31 -2.55
N PRO A 73 17.21 12.50 -2.02
CA PRO A 73 17.28 13.70 -2.82
C PRO A 73 18.37 13.58 -3.90
N GLN A 74 18.15 14.19 -5.08
CA GLN A 74 19.07 14.08 -6.23
C GLN A 74 20.49 14.62 -5.97
N GLU A 75 20.68 15.39 -4.91
CA GLU A 75 21.98 15.97 -4.49
C GLU A 75 22.61 15.22 -3.31
N ALA A 76 22.07 14.06 -2.92
CA ALA A 76 22.63 13.25 -1.84
C ALA A 76 24.01 12.68 -2.22
N THR A 77 25.05 13.08 -1.49
CA THR A 77 26.40 12.51 -1.61
C THR A 77 26.56 11.17 -0.87
N PHE A 78 25.59 10.80 -0.04
CA PHE A 78 25.55 9.51 0.66
C PHE A 78 24.11 9.08 0.94
N CYS A 79 23.91 7.76 1.00
CA CYS A 79 22.63 7.18 1.39
C CYS A 79 22.49 7.14 2.91
N GLY A 80 21.52 7.86 3.46
CA GLY A 80 21.23 7.85 4.91
C GLY A 80 20.70 6.52 5.46
N GLN A 81 20.33 5.55 4.61
CA GLN A 81 19.74 4.28 5.02
C GLN A 81 20.69 3.09 4.93
N CYS A 82 21.59 3.06 3.94
CA CYS A 82 22.61 2.00 3.81
C CYS A 82 24.06 2.48 3.92
N GLY A 83 24.29 3.80 3.98
CA GLY A 83 25.62 4.39 4.16
C GLY A 83 26.49 4.49 2.90
N VAL A 84 26.00 4.04 1.73
CA VAL A 84 26.79 4.08 0.49
C VAL A 84 27.02 5.53 0.04
N LYS A 85 28.27 5.88 -0.32
CA LYS A 85 28.58 7.18 -0.93
C LYS A 85 28.17 7.19 -2.40
N LEU A 86 27.49 8.24 -2.82
CA LEU A 86 26.99 8.42 -4.17
C LEU A 86 27.72 9.62 -4.76
N GLY A 87 28.39 9.42 -5.90
CA GLY A 87 29.22 10.47 -6.51
C GLY A 87 30.73 10.22 -6.49
N GLN A 88 31.21 9.01 -6.17
CA GLN A 88 32.54 8.61 -6.59
C GLN A 88 32.44 7.92 -7.95
N THR A 89 32.67 8.69 -9.02
CA THR A 89 33.29 8.11 -10.20
C THR A 89 34.60 7.50 -9.72
N VAL A 90 34.63 6.18 -9.60
CA VAL A 90 35.88 5.45 -9.51
C VAL A 90 36.57 5.72 -10.85
N GLY A 91 37.41 6.75 -10.87
CA GLY A 91 38.40 6.94 -11.91
C GLY A 91 39.30 5.71 -11.87
N VAL A 92 38.96 4.71 -12.67
CA VAL A 92 39.91 3.68 -13.07
C VAL A 92 40.93 4.42 -13.92
N SER A 93 42.09 4.63 -13.31
CA SER A 93 43.29 5.18 -13.93
C SER A 93 43.52 4.50 -15.28
N SER A 94 43.58 5.30 -16.34
CA SER A 94 43.94 4.89 -17.68
C SER A 94 45.38 4.37 -17.69
N GLN A 95 45.54 3.07 -17.52
CA GLN A 95 46.71 2.35 -17.96
C GLN A 95 46.23 1.40 -19.07
N ALA A 96 46.71 1.64 -20.28
CA ALA A 96 46.52 0.76 -21.41
C ALA A 96 47.41 -0.47 -21.25
N PRO A 97 46.85 -1.68 -21.39
CA PRO A 97 47.57 -2.80 -21.96
C PRO A 97 46.93 -3.19 -23.30
N SER A 98 47.83 -3.45 -24.24
CA SER A 98 47.60 -3.99 -25.57
C SER A 98 46.61 -5.16 -25.63
N ALA A 99 45.80 -5.14 -26.69
CA ALA A 99 44.80 -6.14 -27.06
C ALA A 99 45.33 -7.58 -27.11
N PRO A 100 44.47 -8.55 -26.78
CA PRO A 100 44.39 -9.82 -27.47
C PRO A 100 43.00 -10.06 -28.10
N GLU A 101 43.00 -10.78 -29.22
CA GLU A 101 41.90 -11.05 -30.15
C GLU A 101 40.59 -11.60 -29.55
N LEU A 102 39.47 -11.17 -30.17
CA LEU A 102 38.13 -11.71 -30.02
C LEU A 102 38.02 -13.15 -30.57
N PRO A 103 37.38 -14.09 -29.86
CA PRO A 103 36.60 -15.15 -30.47
C PRO A 103 35.15 -14.71 -30.67
N THR A 104 34.65 -14.81 -31.90
CA THR A 104 33.25 -14.61 -32.29
C THR A 104 32.35 -15.67 -31.67
N LEU A 105 31.34 -15.25 -30.91
CA LEU A 105 30.23 -16.10 -30.46
C LEU A 105 28.99 -15.86 -31.35
N PRO A 106 28.19 -16.92 -31.62
CA PRO A 106 27.08 -16.88 -32.56
C PRO A 106 25.86 -16.11 -32.04
N ASP A 107 25.18 -15.42 -32.96
CA ASP A 107 23.93 -14.71 -32.76
C ASP A 107 22.84 -15.62 -32.18
N LEU A 108 22.35 -15.27 -30.98
CA LEU A 108 21.08 -15.76 -30.47
C LEU A 108 20.05 -14.65 -30.64
N GLU A 109 19.09 -14.88 -31.54
CA GLU A 109 17.94 -14.02 -31.76
C GLU A 109 17.09 -13.91 -30.48
N PRO A 110 16.59 -12.71 -30.13
CA PRO A 110 15.66 -12.56 -29.01
C PRO A 110 14.28 -13.16 -29.37
N PRO A 111 13.63 -13.89 -28.44
CA PRO A 111 12.28 -14.38 -28.67
C PRO A 111 11.28 -13.23 -28.67
N ASN A 112 10.59 -13.07 -29.81
CA ASN A 112 9.39 -12.25 -29.94
C ASN A 112 8.27 -12.84 -29.08
N THR A 113 8.00 -12.26 -27.92
CA THR A 113 6.75 -12.50 -27.19
C THR A 113 6.16 -11.16 -26.77
N LEU A 114 5.52 -10.53 -27.73
CA LEU A 114 4.57 -9.46 -27.51
C LEU A 114 3.19 -10.01 -27.89
N PHE A 115 2.21 -9.73 -27.01
CA PHE A 115 0.77 -9.89 -27.19
C PHE A 115 0.17 -11.28 -26.98
N ASP A 116 -0.29 -11.51 -25.74
CA ASP A 116 -1.67 -11.95 -25.50
C ASP A 116 -2.08 -11.57 -24.06
N LEU A 117 -2.47 -10.31 -23.89
CA LEU A 117 -3.23 -9.84 -22.72
C LEU A 117 -4.46 -9.05 -23.19
N GLU A 118 -5.23 -9.64 -24.11
CA GLU A 118 -6.49 -9.08 -24.60
C GLU A 118 -7.69 -10.01 -24.37
N GLN A 119 -7.65 -10.82 -23.32
CA GLN A 119 -8.83 -11.54 -22.83
C GLN A 119 -8.77 -11.66 -21.32
N LEU A 120 -9.38 -10.71 -20.59
CA LEU A 120 -9.96 -10.91 -19.25
C LEU A 120 -10.65 -9.65 -18.66
N ALA A 121 -10.86 -8.59 -19.44
CA ALA A 121 -11.68 -7.45 -19.03
C ALA A 121 -13.00 -7.45 -19.81
N ALA A 122 -14.08 -7.92 -19.17
CA ALA A 122 -15.44 -7.36 -19.25
C ALA A 122 -16.49 -8.40 -18.85
N LYS A 123 -16.70 -8.60 -17.54
CA LYS A 123 -18.03 -8.98 -17.03
C LYS A 123 -18.16 -8.70 -15.54
N LEU A 124 -18.33 -7.44 -15.14
CA LEU A 124 -19.07 -7.09 -13.93
C LEU A 124 -19.65 -5.68 -14.11
N GLU A 125 -20.97 -5.61 -14.26
CA GLU A 125 -21.76 -4.39 -14.28
C GLU A 125 -21.79 -3.73 -12.88
N PRO A 126 -21.84 -2.39 -12.78
CA PRO A 126 -22.00 -1.71 -11.51
C PRO A 126 -23.46 -1.76 -11.04
N PRO A 127 -23.76 -2.12 -9.77
CA PRO A 127 -25.10 -1.95 -9.24
C PRO A 127 -25.42 -0.48 -9.04
N THR A 128 -26.52 -0.11 -9.67
CA THR A 128 -27.30 1.13 -9.54
C THR A 128 -27.56 1.53 -8.10
N ARG A 129 -27.33 2.81 -7.85
CA ARG A 129 -27.61 3.57 -6.63
C ARG A 129 -29.12 3.83 -6.55
N ALA A 130 -29.82 3.08 -5.69
CA ALA A 130 -31.14 3.49 -5.20
C ALA A 130 -30.92 4.20 -3.85
N GLY A 131 -31.29 5.48 -3.81
CA GLY A 131 -31.35 6.26 -2.59
C GLY A 131 -32.72 6.10 -1.94
N GLU A 132 -32.73 5.62 -0.70
CA GLU A 132 -33.86 5.73 0.24
C GLU A 132 -33.23 6.27 1.54
N SER A 133 -33.43 7.56 1.79
CA SER A 133 -34.43 8.12 2.72
C SER A 133 -34.07 7.84 4.19
N ILE A 134 -33.54 8.88 4.81
CA ILE A 134 -33.10 8.93 6.21
C ILE A 134 -34.33 9.26 7.05
N ALA A 135 -34.86 8.29 7.79
CA ALA A 135 -35.87 8.53 8.80
C ALA A 135 -35.18 8.92 10.11
N GLU A 136 -35.39 10.17 10.49
CA GLU A 136 -34.94 10.81 11.72
C GLU A 136 -35.65 10.18 12.93
N LEU A 137 -34.91 9.40 13.73
CA LEU A 137 -35.37 8.87 15.01
C LEU A 137 -34.82 9.74 16.14
N THR A 138 -35.67 10.65 16.61
CA THR A 138 -35.45 11.47 17.79
C THR A 138 -35.45 10.59 19.04
N LEU A 139 -34.34 10.59 19.78
CA LEU A 139 -34.24 9.92 21.09
C LEU A 139 -34.86 10.82 22.19
N PRO A 140 -35.69 10.27 23.10
CA PRO A 140 -36.18 11.00 24.27
C PRO A 140 -35.07 11.16 25.33
N PRO A 141 -35.07 12.25 26.13
CA PRO A 141 -34.09 12.47 27.18
C PRO A 141 -34.30 11.52 28.37
N LEU A 142 -33.21 10.88 28.80
CA LEU A 142 -33.16 10.03 29.99
C LEU A 142 -33.19 10.88 31.28
N PRO A 143 -34.00 10.52 32.29
CA PRO A 143 -33.91 11.15 33.61
C PRO A 143 -32.67 10.63 34.36
N ALA A 144 -31.84 11.56 34.83
CA ALA A 144 -30.76 11.29 35.75
C ALA A 144 -31.33 10.87 37.11
N THR A 145 -31.15 9.60 37.48
CA THR A 145 -31.33 9.16 38.86
C THR A 145 -30.03 8.52 39.36
N SER A 146 -29.40 9.24 40.26
CA SER A 146 -28.25 8.81 41.05
C SER A 146 -28.73 7.85 42.13
N TYR A 147 -28.45 6.55 41.97
CA TYR A 147 -28.56 5.58 43.05
C TYR A 147 -27.18 5.05 43.38
N VAL A 148 -26.68 5.51 44.53
CA VAL A 148 -25.58 4.88 45.26
C VAL A 148 -26.09 3.56 45.81
N SER A 149 -25.40 2.46 45.52
CA SER A 149 -25.32 1.30 46.40
C SER A 149 -24.18 0.37 45.98
N LYS A 150 -23.20 0.19 46.88
CA LYS A 150 -22.36 -1.01 47.01
C LYS A 150 -22.83 -1.69 48.31
N PRO A 151 -22.98 -3.02 48.38
CA PRO A 151 -21.83 -3.87 48.68
C PRO A 151 -21.79 -5.22 47.92
N THR A 152 -20.56 -5.75 47.77
CA THR A 152 -20.13 -7.09 47.34
C THR A 152 -20.53 -8.19 48.37
N PRO A 153 -20.16 -9.49 48.23
CA PRO A 153 -20.06 -10.43 47.10
C PRO A 153 -20.91 -11.72 47.36
N ALA A 154 -21.32 -12.44 46.32
CA ALA A 154 -21.69 -13.86 46.46
C ALA A 154 -21.46 -14.60 45.14
N GLY A 155 -20.58 -15.60 45.18
CA GLY A 155 -20.29 -16.47 44.05
C GLY A 155 -21.50 -17.33 43.67
N GLY A 156 -21.77 -17.37 42.37
CA GLY A 156 -22.59 -18.39 41.71
C GLY A 156 -21.80 -19.00 40.55
N PRO A 157 -22.04 -20.27 40.20
CA PRO A 157 -21.25 -20.99 39.21
C PRO A 157 -21.49 -20.48 37.79
N GLN A 158 -20.50 -20.76 36.95
CA GLN A 158 -20.30 -20.22 35.61
C GLN A 158 -21.52 -20.35 34.69
N THR A 159 -21.99 -19.21 34.19
CA THR A 159 -22.79 -19.12 32.97
C THR A 159 -21.89 -19.46 31.77
N GLN A 160 -21.98 -20.70 31.30
CA GLN A 160 -21.39 -21.14 30.03
C GLN A 160 -22.27 -20.63 28.88
N LEU A 161 -22.14 -19.35 28.55
CA LEU A 161 -22.81 -18.71 27.41
C LEU A 161 -21.72 -18.23 26.45
N GLN A 162 -21.56 -18.97 25.34
CA GLN A 162 -20.66 -18.71 24.21
C GLN A 162 -19.31 -18.10 24.59
N ARG A 163 -18.31 -18.96 24.85
CA ARG A 163 -16.89 -18.56 24.73
C ARG A 163 -16.64 -18.20 23.27
N GLN A 164 -16.88 -16.95 22.91
CA GLN A 164 -16.24 -16.36 21.74
C GLN A 164 -14.74 -16.43 22.04
N ALA A 165 -13.97 -17.06 21.13
CA ALA A 165 -12.54 -17.28 21.32
C ALA A 165 -11.87 -15.97 21.70
N ALA A 166 -11.37 -15.87 22.94
CA ALA A 166 -10.81 -14.63 23.43
C ALA A 166 -9.41 -14.47 22.81
N ALA A 167 -9.18 -13.38 22.07
CA ALA A 167 -7.89 -13.10 21.45
C ALA A 167 -7.18 -11.97 22.18
N HIS A 168 -5.88 -12.17 22.41
CA HIS A 168 -5.06 -11.27 23.21
C HIS A 168 -3.70 -11.05 22.53
N LEU A 169 -3.13 -9.85 22.73
CA LEU A 169 -1.76 -9.52 22.37
C LEU A 169 -0.92 -9.41 23.64
N LEU A 170 0.05 -10.30 23.81
CA LEU A 170 1.01 -10.25 24.90
C LEU A 170 2.24 -9.48 24.45
N HIS A 171 2.46 -8.29 25.01
CA HIS A 171 3.68 -7.53 24.75
C HIS A 171 4.89 -8.24 25.37
N VAL A 172 5.87 -8.60 24.55
CA VAL A 172 6.97 -9.48 24.93
C VAL A 172 7.90 -8.85 25.96
N HIS A 173 8.18 -7.55 25.84
CA HIS A 173 9.18 -6.88 26.68
C HIS A 173 8.63 -6.53 28.06
N SER A 174 7.35 -6.19 28.16
CA SER A 174 6.73 -5.80 29.44
C SER A 174 5.88 -6.89 30.07
N GLY A 175 5.57 -7.97 29.34
CA GLY A 175 4.65 -9.01 29.79
C GLY A 175 3.20 -8.55 29.93
N THR A 176 2.86 -7.35 29.40
CA THR A 176 1.51 -6.79 29.49
C THR A 176 0.62 -7.42 28.42
N THR A 177 -0.55 -7.88 28.80
CA THR A 177 -1.54 -8.44 27.88
C THR A 177 -2.62 -7.42 27.54
N ILE A 178 -2.93 -7.29 26.25
CA ILE A 178 -4.00 -6.44 25.73
C ILE A 178 -5.07 -7.34 25.13
N ALA A 179 -6.33 -7.17 25.54
CA ALA A 179 -7.45 -7.87 24.92
C ALA A 179 -7.85 -7.20 23.61
N LEU A 180 -8.02 -8.00 22.55
CA LEU A 180 -8.52 -7.50 21.28
C LEU A 180 -10.05 -7.34 21.35
N PRO A 181 -10.60 -6.16 21.02
CA PRO A 181 -12.05 -5.96 21.02
C PRO A 181 -12.69 -6.71 19.86
N LEU A 182 -13.15 -7.94 20.13
CA LEU A 182 -13.79 -8.83 19.14
C LEU A 182 -15.15 -8.34 18.64
N THR A 183 -15.68 -7.27 19.23
CA THR A 183 -16.86 -6.56 18.74
C THR A 183 -16.59 -5.80 17.44
N LEU A 184 -15.31 -5.53 17.13
CA LEU A 184 -14.89 -4.80 15.94
C LEU A 184 -14.39 -5.77 14.87
N SER A 185 -14.85 -5.56 13.64
CA SER A 185 -14.32 -6.26 12.46
C SER A 185 -12.94 -5.77 12.03
N MET A 186 -12.56 -4.57 12.49
CA MET A 186 -11.29 -3.93 12.22
C MET A 186 -10.80 -3.22 13.47
N ILE A 187 -9.61 -3.59 13.93
CA ILE A 187 -8.95 -3.10 15.13
C ILE A 187 -7.70 -2.34 14.68
N HIS A 188 -7.63 -1.06 14.99
CA HIS A 188 -6.51 -0.19 14.64
C HIS A 188 -5.43 -0.23 15.70
N ILE A 189 -4.19 -0.50 15.28
CA ILE A 189 -3.02 -0.54 16.14
C ILE A 189 -2.13 0.65 15.83
N GLY A 190 -1.74 1.37 16.88
CA GLY A 190 -0.79 2.46 16.75
C GLY A 190 -0.80 3.35 17.98
N LYS A 191 -0.39 4.60 17.79
CA LYS A 191 -0.37 5.62 18.85
C LYS A 191 -1.57 6.55 18.72
N GLN A 192 -1.99 7.11 19.85
CA GLN A 192 -3.06 8.10 19.90
C GLN A 192 -2.89 9.20 18.84
N ASN A 193 -3.97 9.49 18.12
CA ASN A 193 -4.04 10.52 17.09
C ASN A 193 -5.40 11.23 17.14
N GLU A 194 -5.44 12.49 16.71
CA GLU A 194 -6.66 13.32 16.73
C GLU A 194 -7.67 12.94 15.64
N GLN A 195 -7.19 12.36 14.53
CA GLN A 195 -8.06 12.03 13.39
C GLN A 195 -8.83 10.71 13.59
N LEU A 196 -8.21 9.72 14.23
CA LEU A 196 -8.77 8.40 14.50
C LEU A 196 -8.04 7.83 15.73
N PRO A 197 -8.73 7.62 16.87
CA PRO A 197 -8.12 6.98 18.02
C PRO A 197 -7.82 5.50 17.71
N PRO A 198 -6.65 4.97 18.09
CA PRO A 198 -6.36 3.56 17.93
C PRO A 198 -7.21 2.74 18.91
N ASP A 199 -7.65 1.57 18.49
CA ASP A 199 -8.33 0.60 19.35
C ASP A 199 -7.32 -0.06 20.31
N VAL A 200 -6.08 -0.25 19.83
CA VAL A 200 -4.93 -0.70 20.62
C VAL A 200 -3.87 0.40 20.63
N ASP A 201 -3.83 1.15 21.73
CA ASP A 201 -2.80 2.17 21.94
C ASP A 201 -1.49 1.53 22.42
N VAL A 202 -0.42 1.80 21.68
CA VAL A 202 0.92 1.31 21.98
C VAL A 202 1.82 2.36 22.66
N ALA A 203 1.31 3.58 22.89
CA ALA A 203 2.11 4.67 23.44
C ALA A 203 2.73 4.36 24.81
N GLY A 204 2.06 3.53 25.62
CA GLY A 204 2.51 3.12 26.96
C GLY A 204 3.64 2.08 27.00
N PHE A 205 4.08 1.55 25.86
CA PHE A 205 5.14 0.53 25.80
C PHE A 205 6.54 1.14 25.62
N PRO A 206 7.61 0.47 26.10
CA PRO A 206 8.98 0.88 25.81
C PRO A 206 9.22 0.94 24.31
N HIS A 207 10.02 1.92 23.86
CA HIS A 207 10.36 2.14 22.45
C HIS A 207 9.17 2.42 21.52
N SER A 208 8.01 2.85 22.04
CA SER A 208 6.82 3.18 21.22
C SER A 208 7.05 4.31 20.19
N GLU A 209 8.17 5.03 20.28
CA GLU A 209 8.65 6.00 19.29
C GLU A 209 8.77 5.40 17.87
N VAL A 210 9.15 4.12 17.74
CA VAL A 210 9.27 3.45 16.43
C VAL A 210 7.93 3.08 15.81
N VAL A 211 6.86 3.06 16.60
CA VAL A 211 5.51 2.73 16.12
C VAL A 211 4.85 3.98 15.56
N SER A 212 4.09 3.80 14.48
CA SER A 212 3.38 4.90 13.81
C SER A 212 2.05 5.16 14.51
N ARG A 213 1.48 6.36 14.33
CA ARG A 213 0.14 6.67 14.86
C ARG A 213 -0.93 5.76 14.27
N ILE A 214 -0.88 5.59 12.94
CA ILE A 214 -1.62 4.59 12.18
C ILE A 214 -0.56 3.62 11.67
N HIS A 215 -0.50 2.40 12.21
CA HIS A 215 0.57 1.47 11.89
C HIS A 215 0.05 0.23 11.16
N ALA A 216 -0.80 -0.55 11.83
CA ALA A 216 -1.35 -1.78 11.29
C ALA A 216 -2.78 -1.96 11.77
N ASN A 217 -3.55 -2.75 11.03
CA ASN A 217 -4.87 -3.17 11.44
C ASN A 217 -4.93 -4.69 11.61
N ILE A 218 -5.67 -5.14 12.60
CA ILE A 218 -6.12 -6.52 12.70
C ILE A 218 -7.57 -6.57 12.25
N ARG A 219 -7.84 -7.35 11.21
CA ARG A 219 -9.18 -7.64 10.69
C ARG A 219 -9.66 -8.97 11.25
N LEU A 220 -10.91 -8.99 11.70
CA LEU A 220 -11.63 -10.20 12.04
C LEU A 220 -12.56 -10.55 10.88
N GLU A 221 -12.21 -11.58 10.12
CA GLU A 221 -12.99 -12.07 8.99
C GLU A 221 -13.45 -13.50 9.29
N ALA A 222 -14.77 -13.67 9.43
CA ALA A 222 -15.42 -14.90 9.92
C ALA A 222 -14.92 -15.32 11.31
N ASP A 223 -13.88 -16.14 11.36
CA ASP A 223 -13.27 -16.68 12.58
C ASP A 223 -11.74 -16.75 12.44
N SER A 224 -11.17 -15.83 11.66
CA SER A 224 -9.74 -15.73 11.46
C SER A 224 -9.28 -14.29 11.55
N PHE A 225 -8.17 -14.10 12.25
CA PHE A 225 -7.52 -12.82 12.41
C PHE A 225 -6.51 -12.62 11.28
N PHE A 226 -6.54 -11.46 10.67
CA PHE A 226 -5.58 -11.06 9.65
C PHE A 226 -4.94 -9.75 10.05
N ILE A 227 -3.62 -9.68 10.01
CA ILE A 227 -2.89 -8.43 10.19
C ILE A 227 -2.49 -7.84 8.84
N GLU A 228 -2.61 -6.53 8.73
CA GLU A 228 -2.30 -5.74 7.54
C GLU A 228 -1.55 -4.48 7.96
N ASP A 229 -0.38 -4.22 7.39
CA ASP A 229 0.33 -2.96 7.58
C ASP A 229 -0.24 -1.86 6.68
N ILE A 230 -0.56 -0.69 7.24
CA ILE A 230 -1.23 0.42 6.51
C ILE A 230 -0.21 1.50 6.11
N GLY A 231 1.01 1.08 5.77
CA GLY A 231 2.08 2.00 5.35
C GLY A 231 2.76 2.66 6.54
N SER A 232 3.09 1.86 7.54
CA SER A 232 3.87 2.31 8.68
C SER A 232 5.26 2.78 8.28
N ALA A 233 5.88 3.65 9.08
CA ALA A 233 7.21 4.19 8.77
C ALA A 233 8.33 3.14 8.87
N ASN A 234 8.22 2.22 9.84
CA ASN A 234 9.26 1.23 10.15
C ASN A 234 8.89 -0.21 9.75
N GLY A 235 7.69 -0.41 9.21
CA GLY A 235 7.19 -1.71 8.77
C GLY A 235 6.64 -2.58 9.90
N THR A 236 5.78 -3.54 9.53
CA THR A 236 5.33 -4.63 10.41
C THR A 236 6.06 -5.92 10.04
N TYR A 237 6.39 -6.74 11.03
CA TYR A 237 7.07 -8.03 10.82
C TYR A 237 6.34 -9.15 11.55
N ILE A 238 6.13 -10.28 10.88
CA ILE A 238 5.52 -11.47 11.46
C ILE A 238 6.57 -12.57 11.53
N ASN A 239 6.81 -13.12 12.72
CA ASN A 239 7.83 -14.14 12.97
C ASN A 239 9.18 -13.74 12.36
N HIS A 240 9.60 -12.48 12.59
CA HIS A 240 10.80 -11.83 12.06
C HIS A 240 10.84 -11.63 10.53
N THR A 241 9.78 -11.98 9.81
CA THR A 241 9.66 -11.77 8.35
C THR A 241 8.90 -10.48 8.08
N PHE A 242 9.42 -9.64 7.19
CA PHE A 242 8.76 -8.38 6.81
C PHE A 242 7.41 -8.65 6.13
N LEU A 243 6.36 -7.98 6.60
CA LEU A 243 5.04 -7.96 5.97
C LEU A 243 4.93 -6.72 5.09
N PRO A 244 4.88 -6.85 3.76
CA PRO A 244 4.74 -5.70 2.88
C PRO A 244 3.42 -4.94 3.17
N PRO A 245 3.43 -3.59 3.13
CA PRO A 245 2.21 -2.79 3.33
C PRO A 245 1.07 -3.20 2.38
N GLY A 246 -0.15 -3.27 2.91
CA GLY A 246 -1.34 -3.73 2.19
C GLY A 246 -1.46 -5.26 2.02
N ASN A 247 -0.40 -6.03 2.28
CA ASN A 247 -0.50 -7.49 2.30
C ASN A 247 -1.09 -7.96 3.63
N ARG A 248 -2.01 -8.91 3.54
CA ARG A 248 -2.64 -9.53 4.70
C ARG A 248 -1.93 -10.81 5.09
N HIS A 249 -1.66 -10.96 6.38
CA HIS A 249 -1.15 -12.20 6.94
C HIS A 249 -2.15 -12.79 7.94
N ARG A 250 -2.49 -14.07 7.79
CA ARG A 250 -3.38 -14.77 8.71
C ARG A 250 -2.64 -15.08 10.00
N LEU A 251 -3.08 -14.48 11.11
CA LEU A 251 -2.52 -14.72 12.44
C LEU A 251 -2.94 -16.09 12.98
N ARG A 252 -1.99 -16.76 13.61
CA ARG A 252 -2.16 -18.01 14.35
C ARG A 252 -1.69 -17.83 15.77
N HIS A 253 -2.26 -18.62 16.69
CA HIS A 253 -1.82 -18.66 18.07
C HIS A 253 -0.30 -18.87 18.15
N GLY A 254 0.39 -17.97 18.86
CA GLY A 254 1.83 -17.95 19.04
C GLY A 254 2.60 -17.08 18.03
N ASP A 255 1.94 -16.51 17.03
CA ASP A 255 2.63 -15.63 16.07
C ASP A 255 3.20 -14.39 16.75
N ARG A 256 4.46 -14.08 16.44
CA ARG A 256 5.15 -12.88 16.90
C ARG A 256 4.92 -11.75 15.90
N ILE A 257 4.31 -10.68 16.35
CA ILE A 257 4.07 -9.45 15.59
C ILE A 257 5.00 -8.37 16.11
N ALA A 258 5.93 -7.88 15.29
CA ALA A 258 6.78 -6.75 15.63
C ALA A 258 6.36 -5.50 14.85
N LEU A 259 6.21 -4.39 15.57
CA LEU A 259 5.89 -3.08 15.03
C LEU A 259 7.20 -2.28 14.93
N GLY A 260 7.77 -2.23 13.74
CA GLY A 260 9.09 -1.70 13.49
C GLY A 260 10.20 -2.76 13.54
N LYS A 261 11.36 -2.38 13.00
CA LYS A 261 12.53 -3.25 12.89
C LYS A 261 13.18 -3.47 14.26
N GLY A 262 13.78 -4.65 14.44
CA GLY A 262 14.59 -4.96 15.63
C GLY A 262 13.78 -5.46 16.82
N ASP A 263 12.51 -5.81 16.62
CA ASP A 263 11.64 -6.46 17.62
C ASP A 263 11.36 -5.60 18.86
N LEU A 264 11.74 -4.31 18.86
CA LEU A 264 11.66 -3.39 20.00
C LEU A 264 10.26 -3.29 20.61
N VAL A 265 9.24 -3.24 19.76
CA VAL A 265 7.83 -3.31 20.15
C VAL A 265 7.24 -4.53 19.49
N SER A 266 7.06 -5.59 20.27
CA SER A 266 6.62 -6.88 19.76
C SER A 266 5.60 -7.56 20.67
N PHE A 267 4.65 -8.22 20.02
CA PHE A 267 3.53 -8.88 20.63
C PHE A 267 3.48 -10.34 20.21
N LEU A 268 3.08 -11.22 21.12
CA LEU A 268 2.67 -12.57 20.80
C LEU A 268 1.15 -12.60 20.72
N PHE A 269 0.63 -13.09 19.60
CA PHE A 269 -0.79 -13.30 19.42
C PHE A 269 -1.22 -14.59 20.13
N GLN A 270 -2.21 -14.49 21.02
CA GLN A 270 -2.73 -15.60 21.81
C GLN A 270 -4.24 -15.69 21.64
N MET A 271 -4.77 -16.91 21.74
CA MET A 271 -6.20 -17.22 21.69
C MET A 271 -6.51 -18.26 22.79
N ASP A 272 -7.61 -18.06 23.51
CA ASP A 272 -8.09 -18.94 24.59
C ASP A 272 -9.13 -19.99 24.15
#